data_AF-W9YWY2-F1
#
_entry.id   AF-W9YWY2-F1
#
_cell.length_a   1.000
_cell.length_b   1.000
_cell.length_c   1.000
_cell.angle_alpha   90.00
_cell.angle_beta   90.00
_cell.angle_gamma   90.00
#
_symmetry.space_group_name_H-M   'P 1'
#
loop_
_entity.id
_entity.type
_entity.pdbx_description
1 polymer ?
#
loop_
_entity_poly.entity_id
_entity_poly.type
_entity_poly.pdbx_seq_one_letter_code
_entity_poly.pdbx_strand_id
1 'polypeptide(L)'
;MDPFSILPSLVQTEIFVHLQSDISVKQVIQASPSMLWHFIAYKKSILRCIMYGILNGDTSGDLLRDALGIIYISDKASAKRYRQTEMWKTMELPETLDLEQLEALWHIISHMIIFIEDYVSKATSECPPQAYLGILDLLNGSGSYFKRQRLDTNAVRFPSLTGAERYRFLPAFTRHELICRIYYPLPRTSTEADAVKRQVIEISEGTELMTLLSVHQYYRNAIDIGLRYAA
;
A
#
# COMPACT_ATOMS: atom_id res chain seq x y z
N MET A 1 22.50 25.93 5.64
CA MET A 1 21.42 26.15 6.63
C MET A 1 20.29 25.21 6.27
N ASP A 2 19.63 24.59 7.26
CA ASP A 2 18.45 23.76 7.02
C ASP A 2 17.26 24.67 6.67
N PRO A 3 16.68 24.61 5.46
CA PRO A 3 15.62 25.51 5.04
C PRO A 3 14.32 25.31 5.84
N PHE A 4 14.10 24.12 6.40
CA PHE A 4 12.90 23.82 7.17
C PHE A 4 12.97 24.38 8.59
N SER A 5 14.16 24.71 9.10
CA SER A 5 14.36 25.23 10.46
C SER A 5 13.66 26.58 10.72
N ILE A 6 13.39 27.35 9.66
CA ILE A 6 12.73 28.67 9.73
C ILE A 6 11.20 28.50 9.71
N LEU A 7 10.69 27.36 9.25
CA LEU A 7 9.27 27.13 9.11
C LEU A 7 8.61 26.93 10.47
N PRO A 8 7.39 27.46 10.69
CA PRO A 8 6.60 27.12 11.86
C PRO A 8 6.32 25.61 11.95
N SER A 9 6.26 25.08 13.17
CA SER A 9 5.94 23.67 13.46
C SER A 9 4.66 23.17 12.77
N LEU A 10 3.65 24.05 12.63
CA LEU A 10 2.42 23.73 11.90
C LEU A 10 2.70 23.45 10.41
N VAL A 11 3.54 24.26 9.77
CA VAL A 11 3.90 24.10 8.35
C VAL A 11 4.76 22.85 8.14
N GLN A 12 5.68 22.57 9.06
CA GLN A 12 6.48 21.33 9.04
C GLN A 12 5.58 20.08 9.13
N THR A 13 4.55 20.13 9.98
CA THR A 13 3.53 19.07 10.09
C THR A 13 2.75 18.91 8.78
N GLU A 14 2.28 20.02 8.20
CA GLU A 14 1.47 19.99 6.98
C GLU A 14 2.25 19.43 5.79
N ILE A 15 3.56 19.72 5.70
CA ILE A 15 4.44 19.11 4.70
C ILE A 15 4.36 17.58 4.82
N PHE A 16 4.54 17.01 6.02
CA PHE A 16 4.44 15.55 6.20
C PHE A 16 3.05 15.00 5.83
N VAL A 17 1.99 15.73 6.17
CA VAL A 17 0.61 15.34 5.83
C VAL A 17 0.40 15.27 4.32
N HIS A 18 0.99 16.19 3.55
CA HIS A 18 0.89 16.20 2.10
C HIS A 18 1.74 15.15 1.39
N LEU A 19 2.85 14.70 1.99
CA LEU A 19 3.71 13.70 1.36
C LEU A 19 3.02 12.34 1.22
N GLN A 20 2.18 11.95 2.18
CA GLN A 20 1.32 10.75 2.17
C GLN A 20 1.98 9.38 1.90
N SER A 21 3.28 9.32 1.60
CA SER A 21 4.05 8.07 1.44
C SER A 21 5.26 8.02 2.37
N ASP A 22 5.56 6.83 2.89
CA ASP A 22 6.73 6.58 3.73
C ASP A 22 8.06 6.93 3.04
N ILE A 23 8.17 6.68 1.73
CA ILE A 23 9.38 6.98 0.96
C ILE A 23 9.62 8.49 0.91
N SER A 24 8.59 9.27 0.61
CA SER A 24 8.71 10.72 0.54
C SER A 24 9.02 11.32 1.92
N VAL A 25 8.41 10.79 2.98
CA VAL A 25 8.73 11.20 4.36
C VAL A 25 10.20 10.87 4.68
N LYS A 26 10.67 9.66 4.35
CA LYS A 26 12.08 9.24 4.53
C LYS A 26 13.06 10.15 3.80
N GLN A 27 12.75 10.53 2.57
CA GLN A 27 13.58 11.46 1.80
C GLN A 27 13.69 12.83 2.47
N VAL A 28 12.59 13.36 3.00
CA VAL A 28 12.58 14.67 3.67
C VAL A 28 13.37 14.64 4.98
N ILE A 29 13.20 13.60 5.81
CA ILE A 29 13.95 13.49 7.08
C ILE A 29 15.45 13.22 6.85
N GLN A 30 15.81 12.55 5.74
CA GLN A 30 17.22 12.36 5.35
C GLN A 30 17.84 13.66 4.85
N ALA A 31 17.06 14.51 4.17
CA ALA A 31 17.52 15.78 3.62
C ALA A 31 17.58 16.91 4.66
N SER A 32 16.84 16.80 5.78
CA SER A 32 16.69 17.86 6.78
C SER A 32 16.72 17.32 8.22
N PRO A 33 17.76 17.64 9.00
CA PRO A 33 17.80 17.36 10.43
C PRO A 33 16.64 17.98 11.21
N SER A 34 16.20 19.19 10.87
CA SER A 34 15.05 19.83 11.54
C SER A 34 13.75 19.06 11.30
N MET A 35 13.52 18.58 10.08
CA MET A 35 12.35 17.75 9.77
C MET A 35 12.42 16.39 10.47
N LEU A 36 13.60 15.78 10.58
CA LEU A 36 13.78 14.55 11.37
C LEU A 36 13.38 14.76 12.83
N TRP A 37 13.90 15.81 13.48
CA TRP A 37 13.56 16.11 14.87
C TRP A 37 12.07 16.41 15.06
N HIS A 38 11.48 17.16 14.12
CA HIS A 38 10.05 17.44 14.12
C HIS A 38 9.22 16.15 13.99
N PHE A 39 9.59 15.27 13.07
CA PHE A 39 8.92 13.99 12.89
C PHE A 39 9.00 13.13 14.15
N ILE A 40 10.16 13.04 14.79
CA ILE A 40 10.34 12.28 16.03
C ILE A 40 9.46 12.86 17.15
N ALA A 41 9.46 14.19 17.32
CA ALA A 41 8.72 14.86 18.39
C ALA A 41 7.20 14.75 18.23
N TYR A 42 6.69 14.82 16.99
CA TYR A 42 5.26 14.90 16.70
C TYR A 42 4.72 13.67 15.96
N LYS A 43 5.46 12.54 15.96
CA LYS A 43 5.19 11.33 15.16
C LYS A 43 3.72 10.89 15.23
N LYS A 44 3.19 10.72 16.45
CA LYS A 44 1.80 10.28 16.66
C LYS A 44 0.79 11.23 16.01
N SER A 45 0.98 12.54 16.15
CA SER A 45 0.09 13.53 15.57
C SER A 45 0.18 13.55 14.05
N ILE A 46 1.41 13.52 13.51
CA ILE A 46 1.66 13.50 12.06
C ILE A 46 1.01 12.26 11.43
N LEU A 47 1.26 11.06 11.98
CA LEU A 47 0.67 9.84 11.46
C LEU A 47 -0.84 9.84 11.57
N ARG A 48 -1.41 10.35 12.67
CA ARG A 48 -2.87 10.48 12.81
C ARG A 48 -3.45 11.40 11.72
N CYS A 49 -2.82 12.53 11.43
CA CYS A 49 -3.26 13.44 10.38
C CYS A 49 -3.16 12.80 8.99
N ILE A 50 -2.06 12.08 8.70
CA ILE A 50 -1.92 11.36 7.43
C ILE A 50 -2.99 10.28 7.30
N MET A 51 -3.20 9.46 8.33
CA MET A 51 -4.23 8.40 8.34
C MET A 51 -5.62 9.00 8.19
N TYR A 52 -5.93 10.10 8.87
CA TYR A 52 -7.20 10.79 8.68
C TYR A 52 -7.39 11.24 7.23
N GLY A 53 -6.36 11.82 6.60
CA GLY A 53 -6.42 12.24 5.20
C GLY A 53 -6.63 11.08 4.23
N ILE A 54 -6.02 9.93 4.48
CA ILE A 54 -6.15 8.73 3.63
C ILE A 54 -7.50 8.04 3.83
N LEU A 55 -7.95 7.92 5.09
CA LEU A 55 -9.18 7.24 5.47
C LEU A 55 -10.43 8.13 5.36
N ASN A 56 -10.30 9.42 5.06
CA ASN A 56 -11.44 10.34 4.94
C ASN A 56 -12.50 9.87 3.93
N GLY A 57 -12.10 9.07 2.93
CA GLY A 57 -13.02 8.45 1.97
C GLY A 57 -13.65 7.13 2.44
N ASP A 58 -13.12 6.49 3.48
CA ASP A 58 -13.54 5.17 3.97
C ASP A 58 -14.79 5.23 4.86
N THR A 59 -15.93 5.60 4.27
CA THR A 59 -17.17 5.78 5.02
C THR A 59 -17.74 4.48 5.61
N SER A 60 -17.43 3.32 5.02
CA SER A 60 -17.86 2.01 5.52
C SER A 60 -16.88 1.39 6.52
N GLY A 61 -15.66 1.94 6.63
CA GLY A 61 -14.60 1.40 7.49
C GLY A 61 -13.98 0.11 6.96
N ASP A 62 -14.26 -0.26 5.72
CA ASP A 62 -13.80 -1.53 5.14
C ASP A 62 -12.29 -1.50 4.86
N LEU A 63 -11.77 -0.35 4.40
CA LEU A 63 -10.33 -0.19 4.18
C LEU A 63 -9.56 -0.31 5.51
N LEU A 64 -10.04 0.37 6.56
CA LEU A 64 -9.42 0.28 7.87
C LEU A 64 -9.50 -1.15 8.44
N ARG A 65 -10.65 -1.82 8.31
CA ARG A 65 -10.83 -3.20 8.78
C ARG A 65 -9.88 -4.15 8.04
N ASP A 66 -9.78 -4.02 6.72
CA ASP A 66 -8.89 -4.88 5.93
C ASP A 66 -7.42 -4.64 6.29
N ALA A 67 -7.01 -3.38 6.47
CA ALA A 67 -5.65 -3.03 6.88
C ALA A 67 -5.31 -3.58 8.28
N LEU A 68 -6.22 -3.46 9.25
CA LEU A 68 -6.05 -4.04 10.58
C LEU A 68 -6.01 -5.58 10.53
N GLY A 69 -6.79 -6.19 9.64
CA GLY A 69 -6.72 -7.63 9.38
C GLY A 69 -5.35 -8.08 8.88
N ILE A 70 -4.72 -7.31 7.98
CA ILE A 70 -3.36 -7.59 7.50
C ILE A 70 -2.35 -7.51 8.66
N ILE A 71 -2.49 -6.52 9.55
CA ILE A 71 -1.63 -6.37 10.74
C ILE A 71 -1.78 -7.56 11.68
N TYR A 72 -3.02 -7.98 11.89
CA TYR A 72 -3.35 -9.10 12.77
C TYR A 72 -2.79 -10.44 12.25
N ILE A 73 -2.84 -10.68 10.93
CA ILE A 73 -2.37 -11.93 10.32
C ILE A 73 -0.83 -11.90 10.18
N SER A 74 -0.16 -12.45 11.20
CA SER A 74 1.29 -12.57 11.26
C SER A 74 1.81 -13.95 10.82
N ASP A 75 0.97 -14.99 10.87
CA ASP A 75 1.34 -16.38 10.60
C ASP A 75 0.15 -17.26 10.15
N LYS A 76 0.41 -18.56 9.96
CA LYS A 76 -0.61 -19.55 9.58
C LYS A 76 -1.71 -19.73 10.64
N ALA A 77 -1.38 -19.61 11.93
CA ALA A 77 -2.33 -19.84 13.01
C ALA A 77 -3.32 -18.67 13.14
N SER A 78 -2.81 -17.44 13.12
CA SER A 78 -3.58 -16.19 13.09
C SER A 78 -4.43 -16.09 11.83
N ALA A 79 -3.92 -16.47 10.65
CA ALA A 79 -4.71 -16.55 9.41
C ALA A 79 -5.89 -17.53 9.53
N LYS A 80 -5.63 -18.72 10.09
CA LYS A 80 -6.68 -19.73 10.33
C LYS A 80 -7.73 -19.20 11.31
N ARG A 81 -7.31 -18.57 12.42
CA ARG A 81 -8.23 -17.96 13.40
C ARG A 81 -9.06 -16.86 12.75
N TYR A 82 -8.42 -15.95 12.02
CA TYR A 82 -9.09 -14.85 11.30
C TYR A 82 -10.21 -15.37 10.40
N ARG A 83 -9.97 -16.49 9.71
CA ARG A 83 -10.96 -17.16 8.87
C ARG A 83 -12.09 -17.84 9.64
N GLN A 84 -11.74 -18.61 10.66
CA GLN A 84 -12.72 -19.39 11.42
C GLN A 84 -13.70 -18.51 12.20
N THR A 85 -13.28 -17.32 12.62
CA THR A 85 -14.15 -16.38 13.34
C THR A 85 -14.72 -15.28 12.42
N GLU A 86 -14.54 -15.41 11.10
CA GLU A 86 -14.96 -14.43 10.10
C GLU A 86 -14.64 -12.98 10.49
N MET A 87 -13.40 -12.73 10.96
CA MET A 87 -13.03 -11.42 11.52
C MET A 87 -13.21 -10.27 10.52
N TRP A 88 -13.12 -10.55 9.21
CA TRP A 88 -13.41 -9.56 8.18
C TRP A 88 -14.85 -9.02 8.21
N LYS A 89 -15.80 -9.72 8.86
CA LYS A 89 -17.18 -9.26 9.10
C LYS A 89 -17.40 -8.73 10.51
N THR A 90 -16.72 -9.31 11.50
CA THR A 90 -17.03 -9.13 12.93
C THR A 90 -16.06 -8.23 13.68
N MET A 91 -14.93 -7.86 13.07
CA MET A 91 -13.92 -7.02 13.71
C MET A 91 -14.45 -5.61 13.95
N GLU A 92 -14.60 -5.27 15.23
CA GLU A 92 -14.88 -3.92 15.67
C GLU A 92 -13.67 -3.01 15.41
N LEU A 93 -13.95 -1.83 14.87
CA LEU A 93 -12.92 -0.84 14.62
C LEU A 93 -12.59 -0.12 15.92
N PRO A 94 -11.29 0.08 16.25
CA PRO A 94 -10.91 0.80 17.43
C PRO A 94 -11.35 2.27 17.34
N GLU A 95 -11.91 2.81 18.42
CA GLU A 95 -12.30 4.22 18.51
C GLU A 95 -11.10 5.17 18.37
N THR A 96 -9.93 4.73 18.87
CA THR A 96 -8.66 5.43 18.74
C THR A 96 -7.53 4.48 18.41
N LEU A 97 -6.68 4.86 17.46
CA LEU A 97 -5.47 4.13 17.11
C LEU A 97 -4.31 4.56 18.03
N ASP A 98 -3.60 3.59 18.60
CA ASP A 98 -2.34 3.84 19.31
C ASP A 98 -1.18 4.12 18.34
N LEU A 99 0.00 4.42 18.86
CA LEU A 99 1.15 4.73 18.01
C LEU A 99 1.64 3.52 17.20
N GLU A 100 1.64 2.33 17.79
CA GLU A 100 2.12 1.11 17.11
C GLU A 100 1.18 0.74 15.95
N GLN A 101 -0.13 0.85 16.17
CA GLN A 101 -1.15 0.67 15.15
C GLN A 101 -1.02 1.71 14.04
N LEU A 102 -0.83 2.99 14.38
CA LEU A 102 -0.61 4.05 13.39
C LEU A 102 0.63 3.79 12.54
N GLU A 103 1.73 3.34 13.14
CA GLU A 103 2.96 3.00 12.43
C GLU A 103 2.79 1.78 11.51
N ALA A 104 2.14 0.73 11.99
CA ALA A 104 1.86 -0.46 11.20
C ALA A 104 0.91 -0.17 10.03
N LEU A 105 -0.14 0.62 10.27
CA LEU A 105 -1.07 1.08 9.22
C LEU A 105 -0.34 1.94 8.20
N TRP A 106 0.45 2.91 8.65
CA TRP A 106 1.24 3.76 7.77
C TRP A 106 2.17 2.94 6.88
N HIS A 107 2.84 1.94 7.43
CA HIS A 107 3.73 1.06 6.68
C HIS A 107 2.98 0.27 5.60
N ILE A 108 1.85 -0.36 5.94
CA ILE A 108 1.05 -1.15 5.00
C ILE A 108 0.48 -0.26 3.89
N ILE A 109 -0.13 0.87 4.26
CA ILE A 109 -0.73 1.80 3.31
C ILE A 109 0.33 2.38 2.38
N SER A 110 1.49 2.76 2.92
CA SER A 110 2.61 3.24 2.09
C SER A 110 3.08 2.16 1.11
N HIS A 111 3.12 0.90 1.54
CA HIS A 111 3.38 -0.22 0.64
C HIS A 111 2.33 -0.34 -0.46
N MET A 112 1.04 -0.26 -0.12
CA MET A 112 -0.05 -0.29 -1.11
C MET A 112 0.08 0.87 -2.11
N ILE A 113 0.42 2.08 -1.63
CA ILE A 113 0.63 3.26 -2.47
C ILE A 113 1.70 3.00 -3.54
N ILE A 114 2.82 2.35 -3.20
CA ILE A 114 3.89 2.05 -4.17
C ILE A 114 3.37 1.12 -5.28
N PHE A 115 2.60 0.08 -4.92
CA PHE A 115 1.99 -0.82 -5.90
C PHE A 115 0.95 -0.12 -6.77
N ILE A 116 0.17 0.80 -6.19
CA ILE A 116 -0.83 1.59 -6.92
C ILE A 116 -0.13 2.52 -7.92
N GLU A 117 0.90 3.25 -7.50
CA GLU A 117 1.68 4.13 -8.38
C GLU A 117 2.25 3.35 -9.58
N ASP A 118 2.84 2.17 -9.33
CA ASP A 118 3.38 1.32 -10.39
C ASP A 118 2.30 0.75 -11.30
N TYR A 119 1.18 0.27 -10.74
CA TYR A 119 0.05 -0.24 -11.50
C TYR A 119 -0.51 0.82 -12.45
N VAL A 120 -0.78 2.03 -11.95
CA VAL A 120 -1.35 3.11 -12.75
C VAL A 120 -0.34 3.56 -13.81
N SER A 121 0.94 3.73 -13.44
CA SER A 121 1.99 4.12 -14.39
C SER A 121 2.17 3.12 -15.52
N LYS A 122 2.01 1.82 -15.25
CA LYS A 122 2.03 0.76 -16.27
C LYS A 122 0.78 0.78 -17.15
N ALA A 123 -0.39 0.96 -16.53
CA ALA A 123 -1.67 1.00 -17.24
C ALA A 123 -1.79 2.21 -18.18
N THR A 124 -1.17 3.34 -17.84
CA THR A 124 -1.17 4.57 -18.64
C THR A 124 0.09 4.78 -19.48
N SER A 125 0.96 3.77 -19.57
CA SER A 125 2.16 3.83 -20.41
C SER A 125 1.79 3.83 -21.90
N GLU A 126 2.60 4.47 -22.73
CA GLU A 126 2.47 4.42 -24.19
C GLU A 126 2.59 2.99 -24.75
N CYS A 127 3.32 2.11 -24.05
CA CYS A 127 3.47 0.69 -24.40
C CYS A 127 3.22 -0.20 -23.18
N PRO A 128 1.94 -0.43 -22.79
CA PRO A 128 1.61 -1.21 -21.59
C PRO A 128 2.23 -2.62 -21.55
N PRO A 129 2.24 -3.42 -22.65
CA PRO A 129 2.85 -4.75 -22.61
C PRO A 129 4.31 -4.73 -22.17
N GLN A 130 5.08 -3.72 -22.61
CA GLN A 130 6.47 -3.54 -22.18
C GLN A 130 6.56 -3.03 -20.75
N ALA A 131 5.69 -2.09 -20.37
CA ALA A 131 5.64 -1.55 -19.01
C ALA A 131 5.43 -2.65 -17.97
N TYR A 132 4.52 -3.59 -18.23
CA TYR A 132 4.25 -4.73 -17.33
C TYR A 132 5.38 -5.75 -17.23
N LEU A 133 6.42 -5.69 -18.08
CA LEU A 133 7.64 -6.48 -17.92
C LEU A 133 8.57 -5.90 -16.83
N GLY A 134 8.33 -4.68 -16.37
CA GLY A 134 9.15 -4.01 -15.37
C GLY A 134 8.95 -4.55 -13.96
N ILE A 135 10.07 -4.75 -13.26
CA ILE A 135 10.12 -5.07 -11.83
C ILE A 135 10.10 -3.78 -11.04
N LEU A 136 9.15 -3.66 -10.13
CA LEU A 136 9.01 -2.54 -9.23
C LEU A 136 10.16 -2.48 -8.22
N ASP A 137 10.83 -1.34 -8.11
CA ASP A 137 11.79 -1.06 -7.04
C ASP A 137 11.05 -0.71 -5.74
N LEU A 138 10.80 -1.72 -4.91
CA LEU A 138 10.15 -1.56 -3.60
C LEU A 138 11.01 -0.82 -2.57
N LEU A 139 12.34 -0.79 -2.75
CA LEU A 139 13.24 -0.20 -1.77
C LEU A 139 13.26 1.32 -1.89
N ASN A 140 13.37 1.84 -3.11
CA ASN A 140 13.46 3.27 -3.33
C ASN A 140 12.22 3.90 -3.95
N GLY A 141 11.23 3.09 -4.39
CA GLY A 141 10.04 3.59 -5.10
C GLY A 141 10.42 4.37 -6.36
N SER A 142 11.56 4.04 -6.95
CA SER A 142 12.17 4.78 -8.06
C SER A 142 11.52 4.45 -9.42
N GLY A 143 10.62 3.46 -9.44
CA GLY A 143 9.83 3.04 -10.59
C GLY A 143 10.09 1.58 -10.95
N SER A 144 9.75 1.23 -12.19
CA SER A 144 9.89 -0.12 -12.72
C SER A 144 11.14 -0.28 -13.58
N TYR A 145 11.82 -1.42 -13.47
CA TYR A 145 13.05 -1.73 -14.20
C TYR A 145 12.91 -3.01 -15.03
N PHE A 146 13.41 -2.98 -16.25
CA PHE A 146 13.54 -4.17 -17.09
C PHE A 146 14.98 -4.30 -17.55
N LYS A 147 15.61 -5.47 -17.34
CA LYS A 147 17.03 -5.71 -17.67
C LYS A 147 17.97 -4.61 -17.14
N ARG A 148 17.77 -4.19 -15.87
CA ARG A 148 18.52 -3.11 -15.19
C ARG A 148 18.39 -1.71 -15.81
N GLN A 149 17.52 -1.53 -16.81
CA GLN A 149 17.17 -0.22 -17.33
C GLN A 149 15.84 0.21 -16.74
N ARG A 150 15.78 1.47 -16.30
CA ARG A 150 14.52 2.05 -15.83
C ARG A 150 13.58 2.17 -17.02
N LEU A 151 12.37 1.63 -16.89
CA LEU A 151 11.33 1.81 -17.90
C LEU A 151 10.83 3.24 -17.83
N ASP A 152 10.77 3.89 -18.99
CA ASP A 152 10.14 5.19 -19.13
C ASP A 152 8.62 5.00 -19.11
N THR A 153 8.10 4.98 -17.88
CA THR A 153 6.66 5.04 -17.62
C THR A 153 6.41 6.46 -17.12
N ASN A 154 5.42 7.14 -17.70
CA ASN A 154 4.96 8.43 -17.21
C ASN A 154 4.51 8.24 -15.75
N ALA A 155 5.42 8.50 -14.81
CA ALA A 155 5.25 8.07 -13.43
C ALA A 155 4.08 8.82 -12.79
N VAL A 156 2.99 8.11 -12.54
CA VAL A 156 1.81 8.66 -11.87
C VAL A 156 2.01 8.55 -10.37
N ARG A 157 1.98 9.69 -9.70
CA ARG A 157 2.12 9.77 -8.24
C ARG A 157 0.76 9.68 -7.57
N PHE A 158 0.72 9.06 -6.40
CA PHE A 158 -0.51 8.88 -5.65
C PHE A 158 -1.18 10.23 -5.30
N PRO A 159 -0.44 11.30 -4.92
CA PRO A 159 -1.01 12.62 -4.73
C PRO A 159 -1.60 13.28 -5.99
N SER A 160 -1.29 12.80 -7.21
CA SER A 160 -1.93 13.31 -8.44
C SER A 160 -3.25 12.62 -8.78
N LEU A 161 -3.56 11.50 -8.12
CA LEU A 161 -4.85 10.82 -8.30
C LEU A 161 -5.98 11.62 -7.66
N THR A 162 -7.16 11.61 -8.28
CA THR A 162 -8.38 12.16 -7.70
C THR A 162 -8.80 11.39 -6.45
N GLY A 163 -9.60 12.02 -5.57
CA GLY A 163 -10.11 11.33 -4.37
C GLY A 163 -10.89 10.06 -4.70
N ALA A 164 -11.66 10.06 -5.79
CA ALA A 164 -12.41 8.89 -6.26
C ALA A 164 -11.48 7.75 -6.74
N GLU A 165 -10.38 8.07 -7.42
CA GLU A 165 -9.40 7.06 -7.84
C GLU A 165 -8.69 6.46 -6.63
N ARG A 166 -8.23 7.29 -5.68
CA ARG A 166 -7.61 6.80 -4.43
C ARG A 166 -8.56 5.88 -3.67
N TYR A 167 -9.84 6.26 -3.58
CA TYR A 167 -10.87 5.45 -2.93
C TYR A 167 -11.17 4.14 -3.65
N ARG A 168 -10.92 4.02 -4.96
CA ARG A 168 -11.07 2.74 -5.67
C ARG A 168 -9.84 1.86 -5.50
N PHE A 169 -8.65 2.44 -5.59
CA PHE A 169 -7.41 1.68 -5.57
C PHE A 169 -7.03 1.18 -4.17
N LEU A 170 -7.09 2.02 -3.14
CA LEU A 170 -6.65 1.63 -1.80
C LEU A 170 -7.42 0.41 -1.25
N PRO A 171 -8.77 0.39 -1.24
CA PRO A 171 -9.52 -0.78 -0.78
C PRO A 171 -9.23 -2.02 -1.63
N ALA A 172 -9.14 -1.89 -2.96
CA ALA A 172 -8.89 -3.04 -3.82
C ALA A 172 -7.51 -3.69 -3.56
N PHE A 173 -6.45 -2.89 -3.45
CA PHE A 173 -5.11 -3.40 -3.16
C PHE A 173 -5.01 -3.96 -1.74
N THR A 174 -5.61 -3.28 -0.76
CA THR A 174 -5.60 -3.73 0.65
C THR A 174 -6.39 -5.04 0.80
N ARG A 175 -7.59 -5.13 0.24
CA ARG A 175 -8.41 -6.35 0.28
C ARG A 175 -7.75 -7.52 -0.43
N HIS A 176 -7.09 -7.27 -1.56
CA HIS A 176 -6.30 -8.29 -2.24
C HIS A 176 -5.17 -8.83 -1.37
N GLU A 177 -4.40 -7.95 -0.71
CA GLU A 177 -3.33 -8.37 0.21
C GLU A 177 -3.90 -9.12 1.43
N LEU A 178 -5.03 -8.70 1.97
CA LEU A 178 -5.72 -9.42 3.05
C LEU A 178 -6.08 -10.84 2.62
N ILE A 179 -6.68 -11.02 1.44
CA ILE A 179 -7.00 -12.36 0.91
C ILE A 179 -5.71 -13.18 0.77
N CYS A 180 -4.63 -12.58 0.26
CA CYS A 180 -3.34 -13.27 0.18
C CYS A 180 -2.84 -13.73 1.56
N ARG A 181 -2.99 -12.89 2.59
CA ARG A 181 -2.60 -13.21 3.98
C ARG A 181 -3.45 -14.31 4.61
N ILE A 182 -4.75 -14.32 4.36
CA ILE A 182 -5.67 -15.34 4.91
C ILE A 182 -5.37 -16.72 4.33
N TYR A 183 -5.05 -16.81 3.04
CA TYR A 183 -4.97 -18.09 2.33
C TYR A 183 -3.54 -18.57 2.06
N TYR A 184 -2.57 -17.66 1.96
CA TYR A 184 -1.16 -17.97 1.66
C TYR A 184 -0.18 -17.20 2.57
N PRO A 185 -0.27 -17.40 3.90
CA PRO A 185 0.67 -16.81 4.85
C PRO A 185 2.04 -17.53 4.78
N LEU A 186 2.84 -17.17 3.77
CA LEU A 186 4.26 -17.49 3.53
C LEU A 186 4.73 -18.98 3.58
N PRO A 187 5.79 -19.35 2.82
CA PRO A 187 6.35 -18.69 1.63
C PRO A 187 5.60 -19.15 0.36
N ARG A 188 5.37 -18.22 -0.57
CA ARG A 188 4.52 -18.42 -1.75
C ARG A 188 5.17 -19.31 -2.82
N THR A 189 4.54 -20.41 -3.22
CA THR A 189 4.93 -21.20 -4.40
C THR A 189 4.13 -20.79 -5.65
N SER A 190 4.64 -21.03 -6.87
CA SER A 190 3.98 -20.65 -8.12
C SER A 190 2.59 -21.28 -8.32
N THR A 191 2.36 -22.46 -7.74
CA THR A 191 1.07 -23.17 -7.67
C THR A 191 0.00 -22.46 -6.85
N GLU A 192 0.37 -21.51 -5.99
CA GLU A 192 -0.55 -20.81 -5.11
C GLU A 192 -1.28 -19.64 -5.79
N ALA A 193 -0.75 -19.10 -6.89
CA ALA A 193 -1.37 -17.98 -7.60
C ALA A 193 -2.77 -18.32 -8.16
N ASP A 194 -2.92 -19.49 -8.77
CA ASP A 194 -4.22 -19.94 -9.31
C ASP A 194 -5.21 -20.29 -8.18
N ALA A 195 -4.71 -20.56 -6.98
CA ALA A 195 -5.52 -20.83 -5.81
C ALA A 195 -6.00 -19.51 -5.13
N VAL A 196 -5.18 -18.45 -5.11
CA VAL A 196 -5.61 -17.07 -4.75
C VAL A 196 -6.77 -16.62 -5.65
N LYS A 197 -6.65 -16.82 -6.96
CA LYS A 197 -7.69 -16.42 -7.92
C LYS A 197 -9.05 -17.03 -7.59
N ARG A 198 -9.09 -18.32 -7.22
CA ARG A 198 -10.33 -19.00 -6.80
C ARG A 198 -10.93 -18.37 -5.54
N GLN A 199 -10.09 -17.99 -4.58
CA GLN A 199 -10.53 -17.35 -3.34
C GLN A 199 -11.03 -15.92 -3.57
N VAL A 200 -10.40 -15.16 -4.47
CA VAL A 200 -10.92 -13.85 -4.89
C VAL A 200 -12.33 -13.98 -5.50
N ILE A 201 -12.56 -15.00 -6.32
CA ILE A 201 -13.88 -15.29 -6.91
C ILE A 201 -14.90 -15.70 -5.84
N GLU A 202 -14.50 -16.49 -4.85
CA GLU A 202 -15.38 -16.98 -3.79
C GLU A 202 -15.81 -15.88 -2.80
N ILE A 203 -14.92 -14.92 -2.52
CA ILE A 203 -15.12 -13.87 -1.49
C ILE A 203 -15.74 -12.59 -2.06
N SER A 204 -15.71 -12.39 -3.39
CA SER A 204 -16.07 -11.13 -4.01
C SER A 204 -17.22 -11.30 -4.99
N GLU A 205 -18.23 -10.42 -4.90
CA GLU A 205 -19.38 -10.41 -5.80
C GLU A 205 -19.41 -9.15 -6.68
N GLY A 206 -19.98 -9.26 -7.88
CA GLY A 206 -20.29 -8.11 -8.74
C GLY A 206 -19.08 -7.30 -9.21
N THR A 207 -19.17 -5.97 -9.11
CA THR A 207 -18.17 -5.01 -9.64
C THR A 207 -16.83 -5.04 -8.89
N GLU A 208 -16.84 -5.49 -7.64
CA GLU A 208 -15.65 -5.63 -6.81
C GLU A 208 -14.73 -6.75 -7.33
N LEU A 209 -15.33 -7.82 -7.87
CA LEU A 209 -14.61 -8.98 -8.39
C LEU A 209 -13.67 -8.60 -9.54
N MET A 210 -14.13 -7.82 -10.51
CA MET A 210 -13.30 -7.45 -11.67
C MET A 210 -12.09 -6.59 -11.27
N THR A 211 -12.29 -5.68 -10.30
CA THR A 211 -11.22 -4.85 -9.75
C THR A 211 -10.18 -5.73 -9.05
N LEU A 212 -10.61 -6.64 -8.18
CA LEU A 212 -9.71 -7.55 -7.45
C LEU A 212 -8.98 -8.54 -8.38
N LEU A 213 -9.63 -9.00 -9.45
CA LEU A 213 -8.99 -9.83 -10.47
C LEU A 213 -7.93 -9.06 -11.25
N SER A 214 -8.17 -7.77 -11.55
CA SER A 214 -7.17 -6.91 -12.19
C SER A 214 -5.93 -6.73 -11.30
N VAL A 215 -6.15 -6.45 -10.01
CA VAL A 215 -5.08 -6.35 -9.01
C VAL A 215 -4.33 -7.67 -8.88
N HIS A 216 -5.04 -8.80 -8.80
CA HIS A 216 -4.40 -10.13 -8.76
C HIS A 216 -3.53 -10.40 -9.98
N GLN A 217 -4.00 -10.07 -11.18
CA GLN A 217 -3.23 -10.27 -12.41
C GLN A 217 -1.96 -9.40 -12.41
N TYR A 218 -2.06 -8.18 -11.91
CA TYR A 218 -0.90 -7.31 -11.71
C TYR A 218 0.13 -7.93 -10.76
N TYR A 219 -0.29 -8.37 -9.56
CA TYR A 219 0.60 -9.01 -8.58
C TYR A 219 1.25 -10.28 -9.13
N ARG A 220 0.48 -11.12 -9.85
CA ARG A 220 1.00 -12.33 -10.50
C ARG A 220 2.14 -11.98 -11.45
N ASN A 221 1.97 -10.96 -12.28
CA ASN A 221 3.00 -10.52 -13.22
C ASN A 221 4.21 -9.94 -12.47
N ALA A 222 4.01 -9.10 -11.46
CA ALA A 222 5.10 -8.50 -10.68
C ALA A 222 5.96 -9.56 -9.94
N ILE A 223 5.32 -10.59 -9.37
CA ILE A 223 6.01 -11.66 -8.62
C ILE A 223 6.69 -12.67 -9.57
N ASP A 224 6.05 -13.08 -10.66
CA ASP A 224 6.61 -14.04 -11.62
C ASP A 224 7.87 -13.47 -12.30
N ILE A 225 7.88 -12.17 -12.60
CA ILE A 225 9.06 -11.49 -13.15
C ILE A 225 10.18 -11.39 -12.09
N GLY A 226 9.86 -11.04 -10.84
CA GLY A 226 10.85 -11.00 -9.76
C GLY A 226 11.56 -12.34 -9.53
N LEU A 227 10.85 -13.46 -9.63
CA LEU A 227 11.43 -14.81 -9.49
C LEU A 227 12.24 -15.27 -10.70
N ARG A 228 11.86 -14.89 -11.92
CA ARG A 228 12.55 -15.29 -13.17
C ARG A 228 13.86 -14.57 -13.43
N TYR A 229 14.05 -13.37 -12.87
CA TYR A 229 15.24 -12.55 -13.09
C TYR A 229 16.16 -12.42 -11.84
N ALA A 230 15.84 -13.14 -10.76
CA ALA A 230 16.70 -13.29 -9.58
C ALA A 230 17.57 -14.58 -9.62
N ALA A 231 17.44 -15.40 -10.67
CA ALA A 231 18.30 -16.54 -10.99
C ALA A 231 19.24 -16.19 -12.15
#